data_AF-A0A354I296-F1
#
_entry.id   AF-A0A354I296-F1
#
_cell.length_a   1.000
_cell.length_b   1.000
_cell.length_c   1.000
_cell.angle_alpha   90.00
_cell.angle_beta   90.00
_cell.angle_gamma   90.00
#
_symmetry.space_group_name_H-M   'P 1'
#
loop_
_entity.id
_entity.type
_entity.pdbx_description
1 polymer ?
#
loop_
_entity_poly.entity_id
_entity_poly.type
_entity_poly.pdbx_seq_one_letter_code
_entity_poly.pdbx_strand_id
1 'polypeptide(L)'
;ELFVRWIQQMRWNEEVLVCPTEGEIDGFHNQYADAVWIPLEMGIGLGMPEKDEDLVQILQSHGISSFSRFFERKPLYCEELAIDNKQSVSQSIVQVKKVLLLKASAMSGSSLVAFVLGLHPNILSLGLNEWEVNIWHIVKKAAMAAGGNLAEIIIGEINFYYQAMGMDDIGWLKDYQKILGQYFQEGKKYSEKELFLLIHLAYYELLHGVPLEGEAVIYLDPHANEPMRDSILTWLEQMGFEIIILELIRTPFMRLGSSIKWQSKILDPCQILGLLYSISGETVYEKELGHQLVRIRFEDLKMYPRQIWGKLCEILGIPWSDTLFETIQAEEKKKSVYIVNGDRITGYNLTPVYYTYDEFFDAFDKFRLDLIFREKSKAYGYSYVDKSKYPMSLEKLGKLFELPFCFEKILCFGSERERERYHKRMGEFCTQLLYLEENKEKYAGYFQFGDYLSLEK
;
A
#
# COMPACT_ATOMS: atom_id res chain seq x y z
N GLU A 1 -11.55 -19.52 -17.00
CA GLU A 1 -12.31 -20.61 -17.70
C GLU A 1 -12.05 -22.02 -17.15
N LEU A 2 -10.79 -22.45 -16.94
CA LEU A 2 -10.45 -23.78 -16.39
C LEU A 2 -10.99 -24.04 -14.97
N PHE A 3 -10.94 -23.04 -14.09
CA PHE A 3 -11.45 -23.14 -12.71
C PHE A 3 -12.98 -23.24 -12.65
N VAL A 4 -13.68 -22.49 -13.51
CA VAL A 4 -15.15 -22.57 -13.64
C VAL A 4 -15.58 -23.94 -14.16
N ARG A 5 -14.86 -24.48 -15.16
CA ARG A 5 -15.06 -25.86 -15.63
C ARG A 5 -14.81 -26.90 -14.52
N TRP A 6 -13.78 -26.71 -13.70
CA TRP A 6 -13.47 -27.61 -12.58
C TRP A 6 -14.53 -27.54 -11.46
N ILE A 7 -14.94 -26.34 -11.05
CA ILE A 7 -16.02 -26.13 -10.06
C ILE A 7 -17.37 -26.64 -10.58
N GLN A 8 -17.68 -26.46 -11.87
CA GLN A 8 -18.91 -26.98 -12.49
C GLN A 8 -18.89 -28.51 -12.58
N GLN A 9 -17.72 -29.12 -12.80
CA GLN A 9 -17.54 -30.58 -12.69
C GLN A 9 -17.69 -31.08 -11.25
N MET A 10 -17.26 -30.30 -10.25
CA MET A 10 -17.41 -30.66 -8.84
C MET A 10 -18.82 -30.40 -8.29
N ARG A 11 -19.55 -29.36 -8.74
CA ARG A 11 -20.92 -29.04 -8.27
C ARG A 11 -21.97 -30.11 -8.58
N TRP A 12 -21.68 -31.01 -9.51
CA TRP A 12 -22.54 -32.15 -9.82
C TRP A 12 -22.13 -33.46 -9.14
N ASN A 13 -21.02 -33.46 -8.39
CA ASN A 13 -20.64 -34.53 -7.48
C ASN A 13 -20.77 -34.02 -6.03
N GLU A 14 -21.40 -34.80 -5.16
CA GLU A 14 -21.92 -34.39 -3.83
C GLU A 14 -20.85 -34.05 -2.76
N GLU A 15 -19.62 -33.65 -3.12
CA GLU A 15 -18.46 -33.61 -2.21
C GLU A 15 -18.07 -32.21 -1.70
N VAL A 16 -18.95 -31.21 -1.76
CA VAL A 16 -18.70 -29.90 -1.14
C VAL A 16 -19.51 -29.74 0.13
N LEU A 17 -18.82 -29.82 1.28
CA LEU A 17 -19.40 -29.64 2.61
C LEU A 17 -19.02 -28.25 3.16
N VAL A 18 -20.01 -27.56 3.71
CA VAL A 18 -19.84 -26.22 4.31
C VAL A 18 -19.94 -26.36 5.83
N CYS A 19 -18.89 -25.96 6.55
CA CYS A 19 -18.93 -25.83 8.01
C CYS A 19 -19.62 -24.49 8.34
N PRO A 20 -20.81 -24.50 8.98
CA PRO A 20 -21.60 -23.28 9.12
C PRO A 20 -21.13 -22.37 10.25
N THR A 21 -20.36 -22.86 11.23
CA THR A 21 -19.85 -22.06 12.35
C THR A 21 -18.43 -22.47 12.80
N GLU A 22 -17.63 -21.53 13.33
CA GLU A 22 -16.27 -21.81 13.82
C GLU A 22 -16.23 -22.85 14.96
N GLY A 23 -17.27 -22.90 15.79
CA GLY A 23 -17.36 -23.85 16.90
C GLY A 23 -17.48 -25.32 16.50
N GLU A 24 -17.75 -25.59 15.21
CA GLU A 24 -17.94 -26.93 14.66
C GLU A 24 -16.70 -27.43 13.90
N ILE A 25 -15.68 -26.59 13.72
CA ILE A 25 -14.45 -26.89 12.95
C ILE A 25 -13.74 -28.14 13.49
N ASP A 26 -13.59 -28.30 14.80
CA ASP A 26 -12.93 -29.47 15.38
C ASP A 26 -13.70 -30.77 15.10
N GLY A 27 -15.04 -30.71 15.08
CA GLY A 27 -15.87 -31.85 14.71
C GLY A 27 -15.70 -32.24 13.25
N PHE A 28 -15.70 -31.23 12.37
CA PHE A 28 -15.51 -31.37 10.94
C PHE A 28 -14.10 -31.86 10.56
N HIS A 29 -13.06 -31.34 11.23
CA HIS A 29 -11.67 -31.78 11.06
C HIS A 29 -11.46 -33.24 11.49
N ASN A 30 -12.13 -33.67 12.56
CA ASN A 30 -12.06 -35.06 13.01
C ASN A 30 -12.85 -36.01 12.10
N GLN A 31 -13.96 -35.54 11.53
CA GLN A 31 -14.80 -36.34 10.62
C GLN A 31 -14.19 -36.47 9.22
N TYR A 32 -13.44 -35.47 8.77
CA TYR A 32 -12.85 -35.39 7.43
C TYR A 32 -11.36 -35.04 7.51
N ALA A 33 -10.57 -35.95 8.10
CA ALA A 33 -9.15 -35.73 8.38
C ALA A 33 -8.29 -35.47 7.12
N ASP A 34 -8.73 -35.94 5.95
CA ASP A 34 -8.04 -35.78 4.65
C ASP A 34 -8.59 -34.61 3.81
N ALA A 35 -9.55 -33.84 4.34
CA ALA A 35 -10.14 -32.72 3.61
C ALA A 35 -9.20 -31.50 3.53
N VAL A 36 -9.28 -30.78 2.42
CA VAL A 36 -8.62 -29.48 2.25
C VAL A 36 -9.53 -28.40 2.82
N TRP A 37 -9.16 -27.85 3.98
CA TRP A 37 -9.90 -26.76 4.63
C TRP A 37 -9.60 -25.42 3.98
N ILE A 38 -10.63 -24.76 3.44
CA ILE A 38 -10.55 -23.43 2.85
C ILE A 38 -11.21 -22.45 3.83
N PRO A 39 -10.46 -21.62 4.55
CA PRO A 39 -11.04 -20.64 5.46
C PRO A 39 -11.81 -19.58 4.66
N LEU A 40 -13.08 -19.39 5.01
CA LEU A 40 -13.93 -18.33 4.51
C LEU A 40 -13.90 -17.19 5.53
N GLU A 41 -13.00 -16.22 5.30
CA GLU A 41 -12.78 -14.94 6.00
C GLU A 41 -12.05 -14.94 7.38
N MET A 42 -11.01 -14.09 7.45
CA MET A 42 -10.64 -13.25 8.60
C MET A 42 -9.86 -11.99 8.13
N GLY A 43 -10.58 -10.88 7.92
CA GLY A 43 -10.24 -9.56 8.52
C GLY A 43 -9.53 -8.44 7.72
N ILE A 44 -10.33 -7.51 7.16
CA ILE A 44 -10.25 -6.01 7.15
C ILE A 44 -8.94 -5.32 6.61
N GLY A 45 -8.98 -4.37 5.67
CA GLY A 45 -10.14 -3.76 5.00
C GLY A 45 -9.77 -2.81 3.84
N LEU A 46 -10.73 -2.67 2.94
CA LEU A 46 -10.93 -1.47 2.12
C LEU A 46 -12.20 -0.83 2.68
N GLY A 47 -12.17 0.48 2.93
CA GLY A 47 -13.31 1.22 3.45
C GLY A 47 -14.55 0.96 2.59
N MET A 48 -15.53 0.26 3.16
CA MET A 48 -16.84 0.09 2.56
C MET A 48 -17.82 1.01 3.30
N PRO A 49 -18.75 1.64 2.56
CA PRO A 49 -19.71 2.58 3.12
C PRO A 49 -20.57 1.92 4.19
N GLU A 50 -20.99 2.71 5.18
CA GLU A 50 -22.06 2.33 6.09
C GLU A 50 -23.37 2.16 5.28
N LYS A 51 -23.62 0.94 4.78
CA LYS A 51 -24.92 0.29 4.51
C LYS A 51 -24.76 -0.84 3.50
N ASP A 52 -25.13 -2.06 3.92
CA ASP A 52 -25.85 -3.14 3.23
C ASP A 52 -25.88 -3.26 1.68
N GLU A 53 -24.88 -2.78 0.93
CA GLU A 53 -24.72 -3.12 -0.48
C GLU A 53 -23.65 -4.20 -0.65
N ASP A 54 -24.11 -5.37 -1.11
CA ASP A 54 -23.24 -6.51 -1.38
C ASP A 54 -22.26 -6.14 -2.49
N LEU A 55 -20.95 -6.22 -2.23
CA LEU A 55 -19.88 -6.02 -3.22
C LEU A 55 -20.17 -6.75 -4.54
N VAL A 56 -20.85 -7.89 -4.47
CA VAL A 56 -21.39 -8.63 -5.64
C VAL A 56 -22.26 -7.73 -6.52
N GLN A 57 -23.20 -7.00 -5.94
CA GLN A 57 -24.14 -6.12 -6.64
C GLN A 57 -23.42 -4.89 -7.21
N ILE A 58 -22.43 -4.36 -6.50
CA ILE A 58 -21.56 -3.30 -7.03
C ILE A 58 -20.82 -3.82 -8.25
N LEU A 59 -20.14 -4.96 -8.16
CA LEU A 59 -19.39 -5.53 -9.28
C LEU A 59 -20.31 -5.91 -10.46
N GLN A 60 -21.49 -6.49 -10.18
CA GLN A 60 -22.47 -6.87 -11.21
C GLN A 60 -23.12 -5.66 -11.89
N SER A 61 -23.40 -4.58 -11.15
CA SER A 61 -23.88 -3.32 -11.73
C SER A 61 -22.80 -2.65 -12.61
N HIS A 62 -21.55 -3.05 -12.44
CA HIS A 62 -20.41 -2.66 -13.28
C HIS A 62 -20.07 -3.68 -14.39
N GLY A 63 -20.95 -4.66 -14.64
CA GLY A 63 -20.78 -5.65 -15.71
C GLY A 63 -19.77 -6.76 -15.41
N ILE A 64 -19.26 -6.84 -14.19
CA ILE A 64 -18.37 -7.90 -13.74
C ILE A 64 -19.24 -9.11 -13.36
N SER A 65 -19.28 -10.09 -14.26
CA SER A 65 -20.18 -11.25 -14.17
C SER A 65 -19.62 -12.43 -13.39
N SER A 66 -18.34 -12.37 -12.98
CA SER A 66 -17.68 -13.40 -12.19
C SER A 66 -16.66 -12.78 -11.23
N PHE A 67 -16.82 -13.01 -9.93
CA PHE A 67 -15.84 -12.66 -8.91
C PHE A 67 -15.82 -13.75 -7.83
N SER A 68 -14.69 -13.98 -7.17
CA SER A 68 -14.54 -15.01 -6.14
C SER A 68 -13.73 -14.45 -4.96
N ARG A 69 -14.30 -14.53 -3.75
CA ARG A 69 -13.61 -14.14 -2.50
C ARG A 69 -12.52 -15.13 -2.08
N PHE A 70 -12.44 -16.29 -2.73
CA PHE A 70 -11.40 -17.32 -2.53
C PHE A 70 -9.96 -16.80 -2.74
N PHE A 71 -9.81 -15.67 -3.44
CA PHE A 71 -8.55 -15.14 -3.92
C PHE A 71 -8.12 -13.81 -3.27
N GLU A 72 -8.67 -13.43 -2.12
CA GLU A 72 -8.25 -12.19 -1.42
C GLU A 72 -6.74 -12.11 -1.10
N ARG A 73 -6.00 -13.22 -1.22
CA ARG A 73 -4.52 -13.25 -1.16
C ARG A 73 -3.80 -13.64 -2.46
N LYS A 74 -4.53 -13.89 -3.55
CA LYS A 74 -3.99 -14.18 -4.90
C LYS A 74 -4.95 -13.68 -5.98
N PRO A 75 -5.05 -12.36 -6.21
CA PRO A 75 -5.94 -11.78 -7.21
C PRO A 75 -5.37 -12.01 -8.62
N LEU A 76 -5.56 -13.22 -9.13
CA LEU A 76 -5.32 -13.58 -10.52
C LEU A 76 -6.68 -13.85 -11.17
N TYR A 77 -7.51 -12.81 -11.23
CA TYR A 77 -8.66 -12.71 -12.15
C TYR A 77 -8.97 -11.22 -12.40
N CYS A 78 -7.98 -10.48 -12.89
CA CYS A 78 -8.30 -9.59 -14.00
C CYS A 78 -8.38 -10.53 -15.21
N GLU A 79 -9.53 -10.63 -15.87
CA GLU A 79 -9.55 -11.29 -17.18
C GLU A 79 -8.43 -10.65 -18.02
N GLU A 80 -7.54 -11.49 -18.54
CA GLU A 80 -6.56 -11.12 -19.57
C GLU A 80 -7.35 -10.75 -20.84
N LEU A 81 -8.08 -9.64 -20.79
CA LEU A 81 -8.57 -9.00 -21.98
C LEU A 81 -7.32 -8.45 -22.66
N ALA A 82 -6.97 -9.06 -23.78
CA ALA A 82 -5.91 -8.59 -24.65
C ALA A 82 -6.10 -7.08 -24.85
N ILE A 83 -5.15 -6.29 -24.36
CA ILE A 83 -5.10 -4.87 -24.66
C ILE A 83 -4.77 -4.78 -26.13
N ASP A 84 -5.76 -4.39 -26.93
CA ASP A 84 -5.56 -4.10 -28.33
C ASP A 84 -4.79 -2.77 -28.42
N ASN A 85 -3.45 -2.84 -28.51
CA ASN A 85 -2.63 -1.68 -28.84
C ASN A 85 -1.35 -2.04 -29.60
N LYS A 86 -1.42 -1.87 -30.92
CA LYS A 86 -0.31 -1.35 -31.72
C LYS A 86 -0.82 -0.21 -32.60
N GLN A 87 -1.15 0.92 -32.00
CA GLN A 87 -1.15 2.19 -32.72
C GLN A 87 -0.38 3.24 -31.92
N SER A 88 0.59 3.86 -32.59
CA SER A 88 1.44 4.90 -32.06
C SER A 88 0.61 6.13 -31.71
N VAL A 89 0.82 6.66 -30.50
CA VAL A 89 0.26 7.93 -30.04
C VAL A 89 0.57 9.02 -31.07
N SER A 90 -0.46 9.73 -31.52
CA SER A 90 -0.31 10.99 -32.23
C SER A 90 0.40 11.97 -31.31
N GLN A 91 1.63 12.34 -31.67
CA GLN A 91 2.54 13.30 -31.03
C GLN A 91 1.87 14.19 -29.96
N SER A 92 1.79 13.70 -28.72
CA SER A 92 1.57 14.57 -27.57
C SER A 92 2.82 15.41 -27.36
N ILE A 93 2.65 16.70 -27.09
CA ILE A 93 3.75 17.62 -26.76
C ILE A 93 4.48 17.17 -25.48
N VAL A 94 3.78 16.41 -24.62
CA VAL A 94 4.32 15.83 -23.38
C VAL A 94 4.79 14.39 -23.61
N GLN A 95 6.01 14.07 -23.16
CA GLN A 95 6.55 12.71 -23.14
C GLN A 95 6.48 12.15 -21.72
N VAL A 96 5.61 11.16 -21.52
CA VAL A 96 5.50 10.40 -20.27
C VAL A 96 5.94 8.96 -20.52
N LYS A 97 7.12 8.61 -20.04
CA LYS A 97 7.72 7.27 -20.24
C LYS A 97 7.74 6.43 -18.97
N LYS A 98 7.81 7.08 -17.80
CA LYS A 98 8.02 6.43 -16.51
C LYS A 98 6.81 6.58 -15.59
N VAL A 99 6.61 5.56 -14.78
CA VAL A 99 5.70 5.56 -13.63
C VAL A 99 6.52 5.26 -12.38
N LEU A 100 6.49 6.18 -11.42
CA LEU A 100 7.02 6.01 -10.08
C LEU A 100 5.90 5.46 -9.19
N LEU A 101 5.92 4.16 -8.94
CA LEU A 101 4.90 3.46 -8.15
C LEU A 101 5.35 3.36 -6.69
N LEU A 102 4.55 3.87 -5.76
CA LEU A 102 4.83 3.75 -4.34
C LEU A 102 4.48 2.34 -3.84
N LYS A 103 5.49 1.61 -3.37
CA LYS A 103 5.31 0.46 -2.48
C LYS A 103 5.06 0.99 -1.07
N ALA A 104 3.78 1.20 -0.77
CA ALA A 104 3.33 1.75 0.49
C ALA A 104 3.79 0.89 1.68
N SER A 105 4.36 1.54 2.69
CA SER A 105 4.76 0.92 3.94
C SER A 105 4.22 1.77 5.07
N ALA A 106 3.19 1.25 5.76
CA ALA A 106 2.48 2.00 6.80
C ALA A 106 3.45 2.63 7.82
N MET A 107 3.27 3.89 8.17
CA MET A 107 4.11 4.64 9.14
C MET A 107 5.59 4.83 8.76
N SER A 108 5.96 4.61 7.49
CA SER A 108 7.33 4.84 6.99
C SER A 108 7.52 6.19 6.30
N GLY A 109 6.48 7.04 6.26
CA GLY A 109 6.55 8.39 5.69
C GLY A 109 6.06 8.53 4.25
N SER A 110 5.30 7.55 3.73
CA SER A 110 4.67 7.61 2.41
C SER A 110 3.91 8.92 2.13
N SER A 111 3.15 9.43 3.11
CA SER A 111 2.40 10.69 2.92
C SER A 111 3.32 11.90 2.68
N LEU A 112 4.50 11.95 3.31
CA LEU A 112 5.47 13.01 3.04
C LEU A 112 5.90 12.99 1.58
N VAL A 113 6.20 11.80 1.05
CA VAL A 113 6.61 11.64 -0.35
C VAL A 113 5.52 12.10 -1.31
N ALA A 114 4.28 11.66 -1.11
CA ALA A 114 3.16 12.09 -1.95
C ALA A 114 2.96 13.61 -1.93
N PHE A 115 3.03 14.26 -0.76
CA PHE A 115 2.87 15.71 -0.65
C PHE A 115 4.02 16.51 -1.27
N VAL A 116 5.24 15.97 -1.28
CA VAL A 116 6.41 16.62 -1.89
C VAL A 116 6.38 16.44 -3.40
N LEU A 117 6.22 15.20 -3.87
CA LEU A 117 6.26 14.87 -5.29
C LEU A 117 5.06 15.46 -6.04
N GLY A 118 3.88 15.55 -5.42
CA GLY A 118 2.70 16.16 -6.03
C GLY A 118 2.82 17.65 -6.35
N LEU A 119 3.88 18.32 -5.89
CA LEU A 119 4.18 19.73 -6.22
C LEU A 119 5.28 19.88 -7.29
N HIS A 120 5.90 18.77 -7.70
CA HIS A 120 6.99 18.83 -8.66
C HIS A 120 6.45 19.09 -10.07
N PRO A 121 6.95 20.10 -10.81
CA PRO A 121 6.38 20.49 -12.10
C PRO A 121 6.41 19.39 -13.17
N ASN A 122 7.34 18.44 -13.06
CA ASN A 122 7.46 17.28 -13.95
C ASN A 122 6.85 15.98 -13.38
N ILE A 123 6.11 16.06 -12.26
CA ILE A 123 5.38 14.91 -11.71
C ILE A 123 3.90 15.10 -11.95
N LEU A 124 3.29 14.09 -12.56
CA LEU A 124 1.85 13.96 -12.68
C LEU A 124 1.35 13.10 -11.52
N SER A 125 0.70 13.71 -10.54
CA SER A 125 0.05 13.02 -9.42
C SER A 125 -1.41 13.42 -9.37
N LEU A 126 -2.27 12.47 -8.98
CA LEU A 126 -3.69 12.74 -8.77
C LEU A 126 -3.98 13.15 -7.33
N GLY A 127 -2.97 13.24 -6.47
CA GLY A 127 -3.11 13.52 -5.05
C GLY A 127 -3.48 12.27 -4.24
N LEU A 128 -3.37 12.36 -2.92
CA LEU A 128 -3.75 11.27 -2.01
C LEU A 128 -5.28 11.22 -1.84
N ASN A 129 -5.96 10.49 -2.73
CA ASN A 129 -7.41 10.34 -2.70
C ASN A 129 -7.84 8.95 -3.20
N GLU A 130 -9.06 8.52 -2.86
CA GLU A 130 -9.52 7.15 -3.15
C GLU A 130 -9.68 6.86 -4.63
N TRP A 131 -9.91 7.88 -5.46
CA TRP A 131 -10.06 7.67 -6.89
C TRP A 131 -8.70 7.47 -7.60
N GLU A 132 -7.59 8.05 -7.10
CA GLU A 132 -6.24 7.70 -7.57
C GLU A 132 -5.96 6.21 -7.34
N VAL A 133 -6.25 5.72 -6.14
CA VAL A 133 -6.05 4.30 -5.77
C VAL A 133 -6.84 3.37 -6.70
N ASN A 134 -7.97 3.84 -7.22
CA ASN A 134 -8.87 3.12 -8.11
C ASN A 134 -8.81 3.60 -9.57
N ILE A 135 -7.75 4.30 -9.98
CA ILE A 135 -7.64 4.89 -11.32
C ILE A 135 -7.76 3.84 -12.44
N TRP A 136 -7.27 2.62 -12.20
CA TRP A 136 -7.37 1.51 -13.14
C TRP A 136 -8.83 1.21 -13.52
N HIS A 137 -9.76 1.26 -12.56
CA HIS A 137 -11.18 0.99 -12.78
C HIS A 137 -11.81 2.11 -13.61
N ILE A 138 -11.49 3.35 -13.29
CA ILE A 138 -11.98 4.54 -14.00
C ILE A 138 -11.54 4.50 -15.47
N VAL A 139 -10.26 4.19 -15.72
CA VAL A 139 -9.72 4.06 -17.08
C VAL A 139 -10.39 2.94 -17.85
N LYS A 140 -10.57 1.76 -17.24
CA LYS A 140 -11.23 0.61 -17.88
C LYS A 140 -12.68 0.95 -18.28
N LYS A 141 -13.44 1.56 -17.37
CA LYS A 141 -14.84 1.94 -17.63
C LYS A 141 -14.94 2.98 -18.75
N ALA A 142 -14.05 3.96 -18.77
CA ALA A 142 -13.97 4.94 -19.84
C ALA A 142 -13.59 4.30 -21.19
N ALA A 143 -12.65 3.35 -21.21
CA ALA A 143 -12.24 2.64 -22.43
C ALA A 143 -13.36 1.79 -23.04
N MET A 144 -14.23 1.21 -22.20
CA MET A 144 -15.39 0.42 -22.64
C MET A 144 -16.52 1.28 -23.21
N ALA A 145 -16.59 2.56 -22.86
CA ALA A 145 -17.62 3.47 -23.32
C ALA A 145 -17.35 3.97 -24.75
N ALA A 146 -17.72 3.17 -25.75
CA ALA A 146 -17.54 3.51 -27.16
C ALA A 146 -18.39 4.74 -27.56
N GLY A 147 -17.78 5.94 -27.59
CA GLY A 147 -18.38 7.17 -28.14
C GLY A 147 -19.31 7.93 -27.18
N GLY A 148 -19.32 7.59 -25.89
CA GLY A 148 -20.01 8.39 -24.85
C GLY A 148 -19.24 9.67 -24.50
N ASN A 149 -19.87 10.58 -23.74
CA ASN A 149 -19.17 11.74 -23.18
C ASN A 149 -18.15 11.25 -22.12
N LEU A 150 -16.92 11.00 -22.53
CA LEU A 150 -15.87 10.41 -21.70
C LEU A 150 -15.58 11.23 -20.44
N ALA A 151 -15.62 12.56 -20.54
CA ALA A 151 -15.43 13.43 -19.39
C ALA A 151 -16.54 13.25 -18.34
N GLU A 152 -17.81 13.13 -18.77
CA GLU A 152 -18.93 12.84 -17.86
C GLU A 152 -18.78 11.48 -17.18
N ILE A 153 -18.36 10.45 -17.91
CA ILE A 153 -18.17 9.10 -17.37
C ILE A 153 -17.08 9.10 -16.31
N ILE A 154 -15.91 9.66 -16.63
CA ILE A 154 -14.77 9.72 -15.71
C ILE A 154 -15.16 10.48 -14.44
N ILE A 155 -15.82 11.64 -14.58
CA ILE A 155 -16.22 12.45 -13.43
C ILE A 155 -17.32 11.76 -12.62
N GLY A 156 -18.22 11.01 -13.27
CA GLY A 156 -19.22 10.18 -12.60
C GLY A 156 -18.58 9.15 -11.67
N GLU A 157 -17.52 8.47 -12.12
CA GLU A 157 -16.79 7.51 -11.27
C GLU A 157 -16.04 8.18 -10.14
N ILE A 158 -15.36 9.29 -10.40
CA ILE A 158 -14.67 10.05 -9.35
C ILE A 158 -15.69 10.47 -8.29
N ASN A 159 -16.83 11.04 -8.72
CA ASN A 159 -17.90 11.44 -7.82
C ASN A 159 -18.46 10.24 -7.01
N PHE A 160 -18.61 9.07 -7.62
CA PHE A 160 -19.01 7.86 -6.89
C PHE A 160 -18.03 7.52 -5.75
N TYR A 161 -16.72 7.56 -6.00
CA TYR A 161 -15.72 7.32 -4.94
C TYR A 161 -15.76 8.38 -3.83
N TYR A 162 -15.90 9.66 -4.17
CA TYR A 162 -16.03 10.73 -3.16
C TYR A 162 -17.32 10.56 -2.31
N GLN A 163 -18.44 10.22 -2.95
CA GLN A 163 -19.71 9.98 -2.25
C GLN A 163 -19.63 8.77 -1.32
N ALA A 164 -18.96 7.69 -1.75
CA ALA A 164 -18.77 6.49 -0.92
C ALA A 164 -17.96 6.79 0.36
N MET A 165 -17.11 7.82 0.35
CA MET A 165 -16.37 8.30 1.52
C MET A 165 -17.16 9.29 2.40
N GLY A 166 -18.36 9.70 1.98
CA GLY A 166 -19.11 10.77 2.66
C GLY A 166 -18.46 12.15 2.50
N MET A 167 -17.75 12.40 1.39
CA MET A 167 -17.18 13.71 1.10
C MET A 167 -18.18 14.57 0.30
N ASP A 168 -18.53 15.73 0.84
CA ASP A 168 -19.55 16.62 0.27
C ASP A 168 -18.99 17.74 -0.63
N ASP A 169 -17.70 18.09 -0.49
CA ASP A 169 -17.09 19.17 -1.27
C ASP A 169 -16.50 18.67 -2.60
N ILE A 170 -17.37 18.65 -3.61
CA ILE A 170 -17.06 18.24 -4.98
C ILE A 170 -17.10 19.43 -5.96
N GLY A 171 -16.99 20.67 -5.46
CA GLY A 171 -17.15 21.88 -6.28
C GLY A 171 -16.16 21.95 -7.45
N TRP A 172 -14.94 21.44 -7.24
CA TRP A 172 -13.86 21.39 -8.23
C TRP A 172 -14.11 20.40 -9.38
N LEU A 173 -14.98 19.38 -9.21
CA LEU A 173 -15.24 18.37 -10.24
C LEU A 173 -15.81 18.98 -11.52
N LYS A 174 -16.57 20.07 -11.43
CA LYS A 174 -17.11 20.77 -12.61
C LYS A 174 -16.01 21.44 -13.43
N ASP A 175 -15.07 22.08 -12.75
CA ASP A 175 -13.92 22.71 -13.39
C ASP A 175 -13.02 21.64 -14.01
N TYR A 176 -12.81 20.54 -13.29
CA TYR A 176 -12.05 19.41 -13.81
C TYR A 176 -12.72 18.76 -15.01
N GLN A 177 -14.03 18.52 -14.97
CA GLN A 177 -14.80 17.99 -16.09
C GLN A 177 -14.64 18.86 -17.34
N LYS A 178 -14.69 20.19 -17.16
CA LYS A 178 -14.52 21.14 -18.25
C LYS A 178 -13.13 21.06 -18.87
N ILE A 179 -12.07 21.02 -18.05
CA ILE A 179 -10.69 20.90 -18.53
C ILE A 179 -10.49 19.55 -19.22
N LEU A 180 -10.88 18.45 -18.57
CA LEU A 180 -10.78 17.10 -19.11
C LEU A 180 -11.51 16.96 -20.45
N GLY A 181 -12.68 17.59 -20.60
CA GLY A 181 -13.43 17.62 -21.86
C GLY A 181 -12.66 18.25 -23.03
N GLN A 182 -11.73 19.18 -22.77
CA GLN A 182 -10.91 19.81 -23.82
C GLN A 182 -9.88 18.86 -24.43
N TYR A 183 -9.49 17.82 -23.69
CA TYR A 183 -8.56 16.79 -24.14
C TYR A 183 -9.24 15.73 -25.04
N PHE A 184 -10.57 15.66 -25.01
CA PHE A 184 -11.34 14.68 -25.77
C PHE A 184 -11.87 15.25 -27.10
N GLN A 185 -11.72 14.46 -28.16
CA GLN A 185 -12.19 14.75 -29.50
C GLN A 185 -13.41 13.88 -29.79
N GLU A 186 -14.46 14.50 -30.32
CA GLU A 186 -15.70 13.81 -30.65
C GLU A 186 -15.45 12.68 -31.67
N GLY A 187 -16.01 11.50 -31.38
CA GLY A 187 -15.87 10.31 -32.23
C GLY A 187 -14.50 9.61 -32.21
N LYS A 188 -13.49 10.17 -31.53
CA LYS A 188 -12.20 9.50 -31.35
C LYS A 188 -12.33 8.37 -30.32
N LYS A 189 -11.81 7.18 -30.65
CA LYS A 189 -11.57 6.11 -29.68
C LYS A 189 -10.22 6.32 -29.02
N TYR A 190 -10.18 6.10 -27.70
CA TYR A 190 -8.98 6.26 -26.90
C TYR A 190 -8.57 4.91 -26.33
N SER A 191 -7.26 4.65 -26.39
CA SER A 191 -6.65 3.54 -25.65
C SER A 191 -6.65 3.80 -24.15
N GLU A 192 -6.52 2.75 -23.34
CA GLU A 192 -6.33 2.88 -21.89
C GLU A 192 -5.14 3.78 -21.54
N LYS A 193 -4.04 3.67 -22.29
CA LYS A 193 -2.87 4.54 -22.12
C LYS A 193 -3.21 6.01 -22.35
N GLU A 194 -3.93 6.32 -23.44
CA GLU A 194 -4.34 7.70 -23.70
C GLU A 194 -5.27 8.21 -22.60
N LEU A 195 -6.28 7.43 -22.20
CA LEU A 195 -7.19 7.81 -21.12
C LEU A 195 -6.43 8.08 -19.81
N PHE A 196 -5.55 7.16 -19.43
CA PHE A 196 -4.72 7.29 -18.23
C PHE A 196 -3.88 8.57 -18.27
N LEU A 197 -3.26 8.88 -19.41
CA LEU A 197 -2.47 10.12 -19.58
C LEU A 197 -3.33 11.38 -19.55
N LEU A 198 -4.46 11.41 -20.26
CA LEU A 198 -5.30 12.61 -20.37
C LEU A 198 -5.95 12.97 -19.03
N ILE A 199 -6.31 11.97 -18.22
CA ILE A 199 -6.77 12.18 -16.83
C ILE A 199 -5.69 12.91 -16.03
N HIS A 200 -4.45 12.41 -16.05
CA HIS A 200 -3.36 13.03 -15.31
C HIS A 200 -3.02 14.44 -15.81
N LEU A 201 -2.98 14.64 -17.13
CA LEU A 201 -2.67 15.94 -17.75
C LEU A 201 -3.74 16.99 -17.45
N ALA A 202 -5.02 16.62 -17.56
CA ALA A 202 -6.11 17.52 -17.24
C ALA A 202 -6.12 17.90 -15.75
N TYR A 203 -5.79 16.95 -14.87
CA TYR A 203 -5.74 17.21 -13.44
C TYR A 203 -4.54 18.09 -13.07
N TYR A 204 -3.39 17.90 -13.72
CA TYR A 204 -2.27 18.82 -13.63
C TYR A 204 -2.67 20.25 -14.04
N GLU A 205 -3.34 20.40 -15.19
CA GLU A 205 -3.78 21.71 -15.67
C GLU A 205 -4.78 22.37 -14.72
N LEU A 206 -5.67 21.60 -14.08
CA LEU A 206 -6.56 22.11 -13.03
C LEU A 206 -5.77 22.72 -11.86
N LEU A 207 -4.72 22.03 -11.39
CA LEU A 207 -3.94 22.47 -10.23
C LEU A 207 -3.02 23.66 -10.53
N HIS A 208 -2.39 23.65 -11.72
CA HIS A 208 -1.39 24.64 -12.11
C HIS A 208 -1.94 25.79 -12.95
N GLY A 209 -3.15 25.65 -13.50
CA GLY A 209 -3.80 26.62 -14.38
C GLY A 209 -3.20 26.70 -15.79
N VAL A 210 -2.25 25.80 -16.12
CA VAL A 210 -1.57 25.72 -17.40
C VAL A 210 -1.32 24.26 -17.79
N PRO A 211 -1.37 23.91 -19.08
CA PRO A 211 -1.03 22.57 -19.55
C PRO A 211 0.47 22.30 -19.34
N LEU A 212 0.80 21.04 -19.11
CA LEU A 212 2.20 20.60 -19.00
C LEU A 212 2.86 20.58 -20.39
N GLU A 213 4.15 20.92 -20.43
CA GLU A 213 5.01 20.80 -21.61
C GLU A 213 6.29 20.01 -21.27
N GLY A 214 6.82 19.25 -22.23
CA GLY A 214 8.10 18.56 -22.07
C GLY A 214 8.00 17.14 -21.51
N GLU A 215 8.90 16.75 -20.62
CA GLU A 215 8.97 15.39 -20.07
C GLU A 215 8.35 15.32 -18.67
N ALA A 216 7.68 14.22 -18.36
CA ALA A 216 7.05 14.01 -17.06
C ALA A 216 7.06 12.54 -16.62
N VAL A 217 6.86 12.35 -15.32
CA VAL A 217 6.72 11.04 -14.67
C VAL A 217 5.39 11.00 -13.95
N ILE A 218 4.65 9.90 -14.06
CA ILE A 218 3.46 9.69 -13.25
C ILE A 218 3.90 9.16 -11.88
N TYR A 219 3.46 9.80 -10.81
CA TYR A 219 3.55 9.24 -9.46
C TYR A 219 2.21 8.56 -9.13
N LEU A 220 2.27 7.30 -8.70
CA LEU A 220 1.08 6.52 -8.36
C LEU A 220 1.23 5.92 -6.96
N ASP A 221 0.27 6.20 -6.08
CA ASP A 221 0.18 5.59 -4.74
C ASP A 221 -1.02 4.63 -4.66
N PRO A 222 -0.85 3.32 -4.93
CA PRO A 222 -1.92 2.34 -4.82
C PRO A 222 -2.18 1.94 -3.36
N HIS A 223 -2.06 2.86 -2.39
CA HIS A 223 -1.98 2.61 -0.95
C HIS A 223 -2.99 1.58 -0.42
N ALA A 224 -4.24 1.65 -0.88
CA ALA A 224 -5.32 0.77 -0.43
C ALA A 224 -5.42 -0.54 -1.25
N ASN A 225 -4.78 -0.61 -2.42
CA ASN A 225 -4.82 -1.72 -3.37
C ASN A 225 -3.52 -2.54 -3.39
N GLU A 226 -2.78 -2.62 -2.27
CA GLU A 226 -1.58 -3.47 -2.14
C GLU A 226 -1.79 -4.92 -2.64
N PRO A 227 -2.91 -5.61 -2.33
CA PRO A 227 -3.15 -6.95 -2.88
C PRO A 227 -3.18 -7.01 -4.40
N MET A 228 -3.57 -5.92 -5.09
CA MET A 228 -3.64 -5.82 -6.55
C MET A 228 -2.31 -5.39 -7.20
N ARG A 229 -1.22 -5.27 -6.45
CA ARG A 229 0.04 -4.70 -6.93
C ARG A 229 0.55 -5.38 -8.21
N ASP A 230 0.57 -6.72 -8.26
CA ASP A 230 1.02 -7.47 -9.44
C ASP A 230 0.14 -7.18 -10.68
N SER A 231 -1.18 -7.01 -10.48
CA SER A 231 -2.11 -6.65 -11.55
C SER A 231 -1.89 -5.22 -12.03
N ILE A 232 -1.64 -4.28 -11.10
CA ILE A 232 -1.33 -2.88 -11.44
C ILE A 232 -0.01 -2.80 -12.21
N LEU A 233 1.03 -3.50 -11.75
CA LEU A 233 2.31 -3.57 -12.46
C LEU A 233 2.12 -4.11 -13.89
N THR A 234 1.40 -5.23 -14.03
CA THR A 234 1.11 -5.83 -15.35
C THR A 234 0.32 -4.86 -16.25
N TRP A 235 -0.66 -4.14 -15.70
CA TRP A 235 -1.44 -3.16 -16.44
C TRP A 235 -0.57 -1.99 -16.94
N LEU A 236 0.31 -1.46 -16.10
CA LEU A 236 1.27 -0.41 -16.47
C LEU A 236 2.30 -0.91 -17.51
N GLU A 237 2.79 -2.14 -17.39
CA GLU A 237 3.68 -2.79 -18.37
C GLU A 237 3.01 -2.90 -19.74
N GLN A 238 1.75 -3.33 -19.78
CA GLN A 238 0.99 -3.47 -21.03
C GLN A 238 0.72 -2.12 -21.71
N MET A 239 0.62 -1.04 -20.93
CA MET A 239 0.60 0.33 -21.47
C MET A 239 1.99 0.81 -21.93
N GLY A 240 3.04 0.02 -21.73
CA GLY A 240 4.40 0.31 -22.17
C GLY A 240 5.07 1.43 -21.36
N PHE A 241 4.78 1.50 -20.07
CA PHE A 241 5.52 2.37 -19.14
C PHE A 241 6.75 1.65 -18.60
N GLU A 242 7.83 2.40 -18.42
CA GLU A 242 8.95 1.99 -17.56
C GLU A 242 8.53 2.21 -16.10
N ILE A 243 8.56 1.16 -15.29
CA ILE A 243 8.09 1.22 -13.89
C ILE A 243 9.30 1.26 -12.95
N ILE A 244 9.30 2.24 -12.07
CA ILE A 244 10.23 2.37 -10.95
C ILE A 244 9.41 2.24 -9.68
N ILE A 245 9.77 1.31 -8.81
CA ILE A 245 9.11 1.11 -7.52
C ILE A 245 9.86 1.92 -6.47
N LEU A 246 9.13 2.73 -5.71
CA LEU A 246 9.66 3.49 -4.57
C LEU A 246 9.19 2.87 -3.26
N GLU A 247 10.12 2.58 -2.36
CA GLU A 247 9.80 2.07 -1.02
C GLU A 247 10.47 2.94 0.05
N LEU A 248 9.69 3.29 1.07
CA LEU A 248 10.17 4.05 2.22
C LEU A 248 10.41 3.07 3.36
N ILE A 249 11.62 3.10 3.91
CA ILE A 249 12.04 2.29 5.04
C ILE A 249 12.26 3.20 6.25
N ARG A 250 11.94 2.70 7.45
CA ARG A 250 12.08 3.44 8.71
C ARG A 250 12.50 2.47 9.80
N THR A 251 13.16 2.99 10.84
CA THR A 251 13.53 2.21 12.01
C THR A 251 12.32 1.39 12.53
N PRO A 252 12.41 0.04 12.62
CA PRO A 252 11.27 -0.82 12.91
C PRO A 252 10.50 -0.48 14.19
N PHE A 253 11.20 -0.21 15.30
CA PHE A 253 10.53 0.14 16.56
C PHE A 253 9.82 1.51 16.48
N MET A 254 10.39 2.48 15.75
CA MET A 254 9.73 3.78 15.55
C MET A 254 8.49 3.64 14.68
N ARG A 255 8.53 2.74 13.69
CA ARG A 255 7.36 2.39 12.86
C ARG A 255 6.26 1.78 13.73
N LEU A 256 6.61 0.83 14.62
CA LEU A 256 5.66 0.22 15.57
C LEU A 256 5.07 1.25 16.54
N GLY A 257 5.90 2.10 17.15
CA GLY A 257 5.45 3.16 18.06
C GLY A 257 4.53 4.17 17.36
N SER A 258 4.85 4.55 16.12
CA SER A 258 4.01 5.42 15.29
C SER A 258 2.66 4.76 14.99
N SER A 259 2.64 3.45 14.69
CA SER A 259 1.40 2.68 14.47
C SER A 259 0.53 2.64 15.72
N ILE A 260 1.14 2.37 16.88
CA ILE A 260 0.44 2.36 18.17
C ILE A 260 -0.15 3.75 18.46
N LYS A 261 0.64 4.81 18.27
CA LYS A 261 0.21 6.20 18.50
C LYS A 261 -0.97 6.59 17.60
N TRP A 262 -0.93 6.21 16.32
CA TRP A 262 -1.98 6.53 15.35
C TRP A 262 -3.34 5.93 15.70
N GLN A 263 -3.37 4.73 16.28
CA GLN A 263 -4.63 4.03 16.51
C GLN A 263 -5.49 4.67 17.61
N SER A 264 -4.96 5.65 18.38
CA SER A 264 -5.63 6.62 19.29
C SER A 264 -6.69 6.10 20.30
N LYS A 265 -7.03 4.82 20.25
CA LYS A 265 -8.01 4.09 21.06
C LYS A 265 -7.34 2.88 21.69
N ILE A 266 -8.08 2.25 22.60
CA ILE A 266 -7.80 0.90 23.11
C ILE A 266 -7.49 -0.02 21.91
N LEU A 267 -6.33 -0.66 21.97
CA LEU A 267 -5.84 -1.56 20.95
C LEU A 267 -6.30 -2.99 21.20
N ASP A 268 -6.66 -3.69 20.13
CA ASP A 268 -6.91 -5.13 20.18
C ASP A 268 -5.58 -5.90 20.19
N PRO A 269 -5.42 -6.91 21.05
CA PRO A 269 -4.17 -7.69 21.13
C PRO A 269 -3.73 -8.32 19.79
N CYS A 270 -4.65 -8.70 18.91
CA CYS A 270 -4.34 -9.26 17.59
C CYS A 270 -3.74 -8.21 16.64
N GLN A 271 -4.10 -6.93 16.79
CA GLN A 271 -3.53 -5.85 15.98
C GLN A 271 -2.03 -5.71 16.24
N ILE A 272 -1.57 -5.85 17.49
CA ILE A 272 -0.14 -5.82 17.82
C ILE A 272 0.61 -6.96 17.12
N LEU A 273 0.08 -8.19 17.15
CA LEU A 273 0.72 -9.33 16.50
C LEU A 273 0.84 -9.12 14.99
N GLY A 274 -0.22 -8.58 14.35
CA GLY A 274 -0.20 -8.21 12.93
C GLY A 274 0.82 -7.12 12.61
N LEU A 275 0.95 -6.11 13.47
CA LEU A 275 1.96 -5.05 13.33
C LEU A 275 3.39 -5.62 13.44
N LEU A 276 3.66 -6.48 14.43
CA LEU A 276 4.97 -7.12 14.58
C LEU A 276 5.33 -7.98 13.35
N TYR A 277 4.37 -8.74 12.82
CA TYR A 277 4.56 -9.52 11.60
C TYR A 277 4.89 -8.64 10.38
N SER A 278 4.08 -7.60 10.14
CA SER A 278 4.23 -6.71 8.98
C SER A 278 5.49 -5.83 9.02
N ILE A 279 6.06 -5.60 10.21
CA ILE A 279 7.26 -4.78 10.39
C ILE A 279 8.54 -5.62 10.30
N SER A 280 8.50 -6.88 10.75
CA SER A 280 9.68 -7.76 10.81
C SER A 280 10.19 -8.19 9.44
N GLY A 281 9.29 -8.58 8.54
CA GLY A 281 9.65 -8.93 7.17
C GLY A 281 9.70 -7.76 6.20
N GLU A 282 10.25 -8.04 5.01
CA GLU A 282 10.01 -7.29 3.77
C GLU A 282 9.86 -8.28 2.63
N THR A 283 8.64 -8.39 2.12
CA THR A 283 8.32 -9.25 0.98
C THR A 283 8.37 -8.43 -0.29
N VAL A 284 9.00 -8.97 -1.32
CA VAL A 284 9.03 -8.48 -2.69
C VAL A 284 8.30 -9.52 -3.55
N TYR A 285 7.20 -9.11 -4.15
CA TYR A 285 6.39 -9.98 -4.99
C TYR A 285 7.11 -10.29 -6.32
N GLU A 286 6.74 -11.40 -6.97
CA GLU A 286 7.44 -11.89 -8.17
C GLU A 286 7.51 -10.83 -9.27
N LYS A 287 6.43 -10.08 -9.49
CA LYS A 287 6.40 -8.99 -10.47
C LYS A 287 7.30 -7.81 -10.09
N GLU A 288 7.45 -7.51 -8.80
CA GLU A 288 8.34 -6.42 -8.35
C GLU A 288 9.81 -6.67 -8.71
N LEU A 289 10.25 -7.95 -8.77
CA LEU A 289 11.62 -8.32 -9.11
C LEU A 289 12.03 -7.93 -10.54
N GLY A 290 11.05 -7.73 -11.43
CA GLY A 290 11.29 -7.28 -12.81
C GLY A 290 11.53 -5.79 -12.96
N HIS A 291 11.38 -5.01 -11.88
CA HIS A 291 11.41 -3.55 -11.92
C HIS A 291 12.53 -2.97 -11.05
N GLN A 292 12.95 -1.74 -11.38
CA GLN A 292 13.92 -1.03 -10.54
C GLN A 292 13.26 -0.65 -9.22
N LEU A 293 13.77 -1.17 -8.11
CA LEU A 293 13.34 -0.82 -6.76
C LEU A 293 14.29 0.19 -6.13
N VAL A 294 13.76 1.36 -5.79
CA VAL A 294 14.46 2.45 -5.11
C VAL A 294 13.98 2.52 -3.67
N ARG A 295 14.89 2.31 -2.71
CA ARG A 295 14.58 2.44 -1.28
C ARG A 295 15.13 3.72 -0.70
N ILE A 296 14.34 4.37 0.15
CA ILE A 296 14.74 5.61 0.85
C ILE A 296 14.48 5.44 2.35
N ARG A 297 15.52 5.68 3.17
CA ARG A 297 15.35 5.82 4.62
C ARG A 297 14.63 7.11 4.95
N PHE A 298 13.55 6.99 5.72
CA PHE A 298 12.77 8.13 6.20
C PHE A 298 13.65 9.13 6.94
N GLU A 299 14.55 8.65 7.79
CA GLU A 299 15.48 9.45 8.57
C GLU A 299 16.44 10.22 7.67
N ASP A 300 16.97 9.60 6.62
CA ASP A 300 17.89 10.24 5.68
C ASP A 300 17.16 11.25 4.79
N LEU A 301 15.95 10.94 4.35
CA LEU A 301 15.08 11.87 3.61
C LEU A 301 14.80 13.13 4.44
N LYS A 302 14.55 12.96 5.74
CA LYS A 302 14.29 14.08 6.65
C LYS A 302 15.52 14.93 6.94
N MET A 303 16.68 14.30 7.14
CA MET A 303 17.92 14.98 7.49
C MET A 303 18.65 15.58 6.28
N TYR A 304 18.57 14.92 5.12
CA TYR A 304 19.33 15.25 3.91
C TYR A 304 18.43 15.31 2.66
N PRO A 305 17.32 16.10 2.69
CA PRO A 305 16.33 16.10 1.63
C PRO A 305 16.90 16.50 0.27
N ARG A 306 17.83 17.45 0.22
CA ARG A 306 18.45 17.89 -1.04
C ARG A 306 19.16 16.75 -1.75
N GLN A 307 19.95 15.98 -1.01
CA GLN A 307 20.75 14.88 -1.53
C GLN A 307 19.86 13.72 -1.98
N ILE A 308 18.90 13.34 -1.14
CA ILE A 308 18.00 12.21 -1.42
C ILE A 308 17.11 12.52 -2.62
N TRP A 309 16.48 13.69 -2.66
CA TRP A 309 15.66 14.07 -3.80
C TRP A 309 16.47 14.29 -5.06
N GLY A 310 17.71 14.77 -4.95
CA GLY A 310 18.56 15.00 -6.11
C GLY A 310 18.85 13.69 -6.83
N LYS A 311 19.22 12.66 -6.06
CA LYS A 311 19.40 11.29 -6.57
C LYS A 311 18.11 10.73 -7.16
N LEU A 312 16.96 10.96 -6.53
CA LEU A 312 15.69 10.49 -7.08
C LEU A 312 15.36 11.20 -8.41
N CYS A 313 15.55 12.52 -8.52
CA CYS A 313 15.37 13.27 -9.76
C CYS A 313 16.28 12.73 -10.89
N GLU A 314 17.54 12.43 -10.58
CA GLU A 314 18.48 11.82 -11.53
C GLU A 314 17.98 10.45 -12.02
N ILE A 315 17.52 9.58 -11.12
CA ILE A 315 16.95 8.26 -11.47
C ILE A 315 15.70 8.40 -12.33
N LEU A 316 14.83 9.34 -11.98
CA LEU A 316 13.61 9.63 -12.73
C LEU A 316 13.92 10.30 -14.07
N GLY A 317 15.06 10.96 -14.21
CA GLY A 317 15.42 11.76 -15.39
C GLY A 317 14.61 13.06 -15.48
N ILE A 318 14.23 13.64 -14.34
CA ILE A 318 13.52 14.93 -14.26
C ILE A 318 14.45 16.01 -13.68
N PRO A 319 14.28 17.28 -14.07
CA PRO A 319 15.08 18.37 -13.51
C PRO A 319 14.78 18.56 -12.03
N TRP A 320 15.75 19.11 -11.30
CA TRP A 320 15.54 19.57 -9.93
C TRP A 320 14.51 20.70 -9.87
N SER A 321 13.63 20.66 -8.85
CA SER A 321 12.73 21.77 -8.51
C SER A 321 12.82 22.10 -7.02
N ASP A 322 12.85 23.39 -6.68
CA ASP A 322 12.82 23.82 -5.27
C ASP A 322 11.47 23.55 -4.59
N THR A 323 10.41 23.23 -5.35
CA THR A 323 9.13 22.73 -4.80
C THR A 323 9.29 21.44 -3.99
N LEU A 324 10.40 20.72 -4.16
CA LEU A 324 10.75 19.56 -3.35
C LEU A 324 10.96 19.90 -1.85
N PHE A 325 11.17 21.17 -1.50
CA PHE A 325 11.22 21.61 -0.10
C PHE A 325 9.87 22.03 0.48
N GLU A 326 8.83 22.03 -0.35
CA GLU A 326 7.49 22.41 0.05
C GLU A 326 6.67 21.15 0.37
N THR A 327 5.81 21.26 1.36
CA THR A 327 4.83 20.22 1.69
C THR A 327 3.47 20.88 1.79
N ILE A 328 2.76 20.89 0.67
CA ILE A 328 1.45 21.50 0.48
C ILE A 328 0.55 20.41 -0.08
N GLN A 329 -0.68 20.29 0.42
CA GLN A 329 -1.71 19.54 -0.27
C GLN A 329 -2.12 20.36 -1.49
N ALA A 330 -1.73 19.90 -2.67
CA ALA A 330 -1.91 20.65 -3.93
C ALA A 330 -3.38 21.06 -4.15
N GLU A 331 -4.32 20.15 -3.86
CA GLU A 331 -5.77 20.37 -3.92
C GLU A 331 -6.24 21.53 -3.04
N GLU A 332 -5.73 21.61 -1.80
CA GLU A 332 -6.18 22.60 -0.83
C GLU A 332 -5.35 23.89 -0.83
N LYS A 333 -4.20 23.91 -1.52
CA LYS A 333 -3.17 24.96 -1.44
C LYS A 333 -2.79 25.29 0.02
N LYS A 334 -2.93 24.33 0.93
CA LYS A 334 -2.59 24.45 2.35
C LYS A 334 -1.35 23.62 2.67
N LYS A 335 -0.55 24.09 3.62
CA LYS A 335 0.55 23.29 4.18
C LYS A 335 0.02 21.95 4.62
N SER A 336 0.60 20.86 4.13
CA SER A 336 0.22 19.53 4.59
C SER A 336 0.62 19.40 6.06
N VAL A 337 -0.36 19.10 6.90
CA VAL A 337 -0.18 18.89 8.33
C VAL A 337 -0.60 17.47 8.64
N TYR A 338 0.37 16.66 9.06
CA TYR A 338 0.08 15.37 9.65
C TYR A 338 -0.25 15.59 11.13
N ILE A 339 -1.50 15.32 11.50
CA ILE A 339 -2.00 15.50 12.87
C ILE A 339 -2.19 14.13 13.53
N VAL A 340 -1.49 13.89 14.64
CA VAL A 340 -1.65 12.66 15.44
C VAL A 340 -1.74 13.02 16.91
N ASN A 341 -2.86 12.69 17.54
CA ASN A 341 -3.12 12.92 18.97
C ASN A 341 -2.77 14.36 19.42
N GLY A 342 -3.04 15.35 18.56
CA GLY A 342 -2.77 16.77 18.83
C GLY A 342 -1.40 17.29 18.35
N ASP A 343 -0.45 16.40 18.03
CA ASP A 343 0.83 16.81 17.46
C ASP A 343 0.65 17.20 15.99
N ARG A 344 1.26 18.33 15.59
CA ARG A 344 1.21 18.85 14.22
C ARG A 344 2.59 18.73 13.57
N ILE A 345 2.74 17.76 12.69
CA ILE A 345 3.98 17.50 11.96
C ILE A 345 3.84 18.05 10.53
N THR A 346 4.82 18.82 10.07
CA THR A 346 4.84 19.40 8.71
C THR A 346 6.22 19.24 8.11
N GLY A 347 6.30 19.13 6.78
CA GLY A 347 7.57 19.24 6.06
C GLY A 347 8.67 18.30 6.53
N TYR A 348 9.87 18.87 6.63
CA TYR A 348 11.09 18.21 7.11
C TYR A 348 11.30 18.34 8.62
N ASN A 349 10.23 18.54 9.39
CA ASN A 349 10.32 18.49 10.86
C ASN A 349 10.96 17.16 11.30
N LEU A 350 12.00 17.25 12.13
CA LEU A 350 12.81 16.13 12.62
C LEU A 350 12.27 15.47 13.89
N THR A 351 11.22 16.00 14.53
CA THR A 351 10.56 15.37 15.69
C THR A 351 10.27 13.88 15.44
N PRO A 352 9.71 13.46 14.28
CA PRO A 352 9.46 12.04 14.02
C PRO A 352 10.72 11.18 13.84
N VAL A 353 11.87 11.80 13.57
CA VAL A 353 13.18 11.11 13.44
C VAL A 353 13.77 10.81 14.82
N TYR A 354 13.55 11.68 15.81
CA TYR A 354 14.14 11.56 17.15
C TYR A 354 13.16 11.09 18.22
N TYR A 355 11.91 10.79 17.85
CA TYR A 355 10.89 10.38 18.82
C TYR A 355 11.20 8.99 19.40
N THR A 356 11.38 8.91 20.72
CA THR A 356 11.87 7.70 21.40
C THR A 356 10.78 6.67 21.69
N TYR A 357 9.50 7.09 21.71
CA TYR A 357 8.34 6.29 22.09
C TYR A 357 8.47 5.64 23.48
N ASP A 358 9.12 6.33 24.43
CA ASP A 358 9.32 5.83 25.80
C ASP A 358 8.00 5.63 26.56
N GLU A 359 6.90 6.24 26.10
CA GLU A 359 5.56 6.00 26.61
C GLU A 359 5.02 4.60 26.27
N PHE A 360 5.55 3.95 25.22
CA PHE A 360 5.14 2.62 24.76
C PHE A 360 6.20 1.54 24.98
N PHE A 361 7.48 1.91 25.05
CA PHE A 361 8.59 0.96 25.15
C PHE A 361 9.64 1.42 26.16
N ASP A 362 9.89 0.59 27.18
CA ASP A 362 11.08 0.77 28.02
C ASP A 362 12.35 0.19 27.38
N ALA A 363 13.47 0.23 28.09
CA ALA A 363 14.74 -0.32 27.60
C ALA A 363 14.70 -1.83 27.34
N PHE A 364 13.91 -2.57 28.12
CA PHE A 364 13.76 -4.02 27.97
C PHE A 364 12.84 -4.37 26.79
N ASP A 365 11.77 -3.60 26.57
CA ASP A 365 10.92 -3.68 25.38
C ASP A 365 11.73 -3.46 24.10
N LYS A 366 12.54 -2.40 24.06
CA LYS A 366 13.40 -2.09 22.91
C LYS A 366 14.41 -3.20 22.63
N PHE A 367 15.03 -3.75 23.68
CA PHE A 367 15.90 -4.91 23.54
C PHE A 367 15.17 -6.11 22.92
N ARG A 368 13.95 -6.43 23.37
CA ARG A 368 13.16 -7.52 22.81
C ARG A 368 12.81 -7.28 21.34
N LEU A 369 12.40 -6.06 20.98
CA LEU A 369 12.10 -5.70 19.59
C LEU A 369 13.35 -5.77 18.69
N ASP A 370 14.51 -5.35 19.18
CA ASP A 370 15.78 -5.46 18.46
C ASP A 370 16.12 -6.92 18.09
N LEU A 371 15.68 -7.90 18.88
CA LEU A 371 15.91 -9.33 18.57
C LEU A 371 15.15 -9.78 17.33
N ILE A 372 13.89 -9.36 17.16
CA ILE A 372 13.00 -9.79 16.07
C ILE A 372 13.04 -8.86 14.85
N PHE A 373 13.78 -7.75 14.92
CA PHE A 373 13.99 -6.80 13.82
C PHE A 373 15.48 -6.68 13.44
N ARG A 374 16.32 -7.62 13.88
CA ARG A 374 17.77 -7.51 13.81
C ARG A 374 18.27 -7.45 12.38
N GLU A 375 17.86 -8.40 11.54
CA GLU A 375 18.35 -8.49 10.16
C GLU A 375 17.91 -7.26 9.35
N LYS A 376 16.68 -6.79 9.56
CA LYS A 376 16.19 -5.53 8.96
C LYS A 376 17.01 -4.33 9.40
N SER A 377 17.24 -4.22 10.71
CA SER A 377 18.01 -3.12 11.30
C SER A 377 19.45 -3.12 10.79
N LYS A 378 20.06 -4.30 10.71
CA LYS A 378 21.40 -4.50 10.16
C LYS A 378 21.48 -4.13 8.68
N ALA A 379 20.52 -4.56 7.85
CA ALA A 379 20.50 -4.30 6.42
C ALA A 379 20.44 -2.80 6.09
N TYR A 380 19.72 -2.02 6.92
CA TYR A 380 19.52 -0.60 6.71
C TYR A 380 20.39 0.31 7.60
N GLY A 381 21.39 -0.26 8.27
CA GLY A 381 22.34 0.51 9.09
C GLY A 381 21.71 1.19 10.31
N TYR A 382 20.63 0.61 10.86
CA TYR A 382 20.07 1.01 12.15
C TYR A 382 20.81 0.33 13.31
N SER A 383 20.62 0.83 14.53
CA SER A 383 21.16 0.19 15.73
C SER A 383 20.55 -1.21 15.91
N TYR A 384 21.39 -2.18 16.26
CA TYR A 384 20.95 -3.54 16.58
C TYR A 384 21.90 -4.20 17.59
N VAL A 385 21.41 -5.23 18.28
CA VAL A 385 22.23 -6.06 19.17
C VAL A 385 22.68 -7.32 18.43
N ASP A 386 23.99 -7.47 18.27
CA ASP A 386 24.59 -8.64 17.62
C ASP A 386 24.32 -9.94 18.39
N LYS A 387 24.04 -11.03 17.68
CA LYS A 387 23.71 -12.34 18.26
C LYS A 387 24.78 -12.87 19.21
N SER A 388 26.05 -12.54 18.96
CA SER A 388 27.16 -12.91 19.85
C SER A 388 27.01 -12.38 21.28
N LYS A 389 26.23 -11.31 21.49
CA LYS A 389 25.99 -10.72 22.82
C LYS A 389 24.92 -11.44 23.64
N TYR A 390 24.17 -12.37 23.05
CA TYR A 390 23.14 -13.16 23.75
C TYR A 390 23.19 -14.65 23.33
N PRO A 391 24.13 -15.45 23.88
CA PRO A 391 24.29 -16.86 23.54
C PRO A 391 23.22 -17.75 24.21
N MET A 392 21.95 -17.44 23.96
CA MET A 392 20.78 -18.18 24.46
C MET A 392 20.08 -18.92 23.33
N SER A 393 19.40 -20.03 23.64
CA SER A 393 18.55 -20.71 22.66
C SER A 393 17.35 -19.85 22.29
N LEU A 394 16.79 -20.06 21.10
CA LEU A 394 15.61 -19.31 20.64
C LEU A 394 14.42 -19.50 21.57
N GLU A 395 14.24 -20.70 22.13
CA GLU A 395 13.20 -20.97 23.14
C GLU A 395 13.35 -20.07 24.37
N LYS A 396 14.58 -19.89 24.88
CA LYS A 396 14.83 -19.01 26.03
C LYS A 396 14.61 -17.54 25.70
N LEU A 397 15.00 -17.11 24.51
CA LEU A 397 14.72 -15.76 24.02
C LEU A 397 13.21 -15.53 23.85
N GLY A 398 12.50 -16.51 23.32
CA GLY A 398 11.05 -16.52 23.17
C GLY A 398 10.31 -16.29 24.49
N LYS A 399 10.77 -16.91 25.58
CA LYS A 399 10.22 -16.69 26.92
C LYS A 399 10.29 -15.24 27.41
N LEU A 400 11.19 -14.41 26.89
CA LEU A 400 11.24 -12.98 27.22
C LEU A 400 10.01 -12.22 26.70
N PHE A 401 9.38 -12.71 25.63
CA PHE A 401 8.19 -12.10 25.02
C PHE A 401 6.89 -12.52 25.71
N GLU A 402 6.92 -13.51 26.62
CA GLU A 402 5.80 -13.83 27.51
C GLU A 402 5.69 -12.82 28.66
N LEU A 403 6.73 -12.01 28.90
CA LEU A 403 6.69 -10.93 29.90
C LEU A 403 5.91 -9.72 29.35
N PRO A 404 5.17 -8.98 30.20
CA PRO A 404 4.42 -7.83 29.74
C PRO A 404 5.28 -6.77 29.04
N PHE A 405 4.77 -6.18 27.96
CA PHE A 405 5.32 -4.96 27.35
C PHE A 405 4.73 -3.70 27.95
N CYS A 406 5.42 -2.54 27.88
CA CYS A 406 4.87 -1.28 28.36
C CYS A 406 3.59 -0.85 27.63
N PHE A 407 3.49 -1.09 26.31
CA PHE A 407 2.29 -0.79 25.53
C PHE A 407 1.06 -1.62 25.95
N GLU A 408 1.21 -2.68 26.74
CA GLU A 408 0.06 -3.45 27.22
C GLU A 408 -0.89 -2.65 28.11
N LYS A 409 -0.42 -1.51 28.65
CA LYS A 409 -1.23 -0.57 29.44
C LYS A 409 -2.40 0.04 28.65
N ILE A 410 -2.34 0.00 27.32
CA ILE A 410 -3.38 0.52 26.42
C ILE A 410 -4.11 -0.58 25.65
N LEU A 411 -3.83 -1.85 25.94
CA LEU A 411 -4.59 -2.98 25.42
C LEU A 411 -5.81 -3.24 26.31
N CYS A 412 -6.92 -3.67 25.71
CA CYS A 412 -8.04 -4.22 26.48
C CYS A 412 -8.06 -5.73 26.40
N PHE A 413 -8.14 -6.35 27.57
CA PHE A 413 -8.40 -7.77 27.75
C PHE A 413 -9.77 -7.91 28.40
N GLY A 414 -10.60 -8.82 27.90
CA GLY A 414 -11.89 -9.17 28.49
C GLY A 414 -11.77 -9.98 29.78
N SER A 415 -10.61 -10.59 30.05
CA SER A 415 -10.32 -11.29 31.32
C SER A 415 -8.82 -11.49 31.56
N GLU A 416 -8.43 -11.80 32.80
CA GLU A 416 -7.04 -12.17 33.11
C GLU A 416 -6.62 -13.46 32.37
N ARG A 417 -7.55 -14.40 32.18
CA ARG A 417 -7.31 -15.62 31.39
C ARG A 417 -6.97 -15.31 29.94
N GLU A 418 -7.59 -14.28 29.36
CA GLU A 418 -7.27 -13.82 28.00
C GLU A 418 -5.89 -13.17 27.95
N ARG A 419 -5.54 -12.38 28.95
CA ARG A 419 -4.21 -11.79 29.09
C ARG A 419 -3.11 -12.84 29.17
N GLU A 420 -3.28 -13.86 30.01
CA GLU A 420 -2.34 -14.99 30.11
C GLU A 420 -2.19 -15.75 28.78
N ARG A 421 -3.29 -15.94 28.04
CA ARG A 421 -3.26 -16.55 26.70
C ARG A 421 -2.51 -15.68 25.71
N TYR A 422 -2.73 -14.36 25.76
CA TYR A 422 -2.02 -13.40 24.92
C TYR A 422 -0.51 -13.46 25.15
N HIS A 423 -0.05 -13.47 26.40
CA HIS A 423 1.39 -13.57 26.72
C HIS A 423 2.02 -14.84 26.16
N LYS A 424 1.36 -16.00 26.31
CA LYS A 424 1.84 -17.26 25.71
C LYS A 424 1.91 -17.16 24.19
N ARG A 425 0.85 -16.63 23.55
CA ARG A 425 0.79 -16.45 22.10
C ARG A 425 1.86 -15.49 21.60
N MET A 426 2.13 -14.40 22.31
CA MET A 426 3.21 -13.45 22.02
C MET A 426 4.57 -14.13 22.09
N GLY A 427 4.82 -14.93 23.14
CA GLY A 427 6.02 -15.76 23.28
C GLY A 427 6.23 -16.71 22.11
N GLU A 428 5.22 -17.51 21.78
CA GLU A 428 5.24 -18.45 20.66
C GLU A 428 5.47 -17.74 19.32
N PHE A 429 4.72 -16.67 19.07
CA PHE A 429 4.80 -15.90 17.83
C PHE A 429 6.18 -15.23 17.66
N CYS A 430 6.71 -14.58 18.69
CA CYS A 430 8.03 -13.97 18.61
C CYS A 430 9.15 -15.02 18.52
N THR A 431 8.95 -16.22 19.08
CA THR A 431 9.87 -17.35 18.86
C THR A 431 9.91 -17.76 17.38
N GLN A 432 8.76 -17.75 16.70
CA GLN A 432 8.70 -18.00 15.26
C GLN A 432 9.42 -16.91 14.47
N LEU A 433 9.22 -15.63 14.81
CA LEU A 433 9.96 -14.52 14.18
C LEU A 433 11.47 -14.65 14.40
N LEU A 434 11.91 -14.98 15.62
CA LEU A 434 13.32 -15.26 15.90
C LEU A 434 13.85 -16.41 15.05
N TYR A 435 13.07 -17.48 14.87
CA TYR A 435 13.46 -18.58 14.00
C TYR A 435 13.61 -18.14 12.54
N LEU A 436 12.73 -17.26 12.04
CA LEU A 436 12.88 -16.66 10.71
C LEU A 436 14.20 -15.88 10.62
N GLU A 437 14.44 -14.97 11.57
CA GLU A 437 15.67 -14.14 11.64
C GLU A 437 16.96 -14.98 11.67
N GLU A 438 16.94 -16.12 12.37
CA GLU A 438 18.09 -17.04 12.43
C GLU A 438 18.28 -17.92 11.19
N ASN A 439 17.23 -18.09 10.39
CA ASN A 439 17.24 -18.95 9.20
C ASN A 439 16.97 -18.13 7.93
N LYS A 440 17.41 -16.87 7.89
CA LYS A 440 17.11 -15.93 6.80
C LYS A 440 17.47 -16.44 5.41
N GLU A 441 18.50 -17.28 5.28
CA GLU A 441 18.90 -17.90 4.01
C GLU A 441 17.82 -18.88 3.50
N LYS A 442 17.22 -19.65 4.41
CA LYS A 442 16.10 -20.55 4.12
C LYS A 442 14.81 -19.78 3.84
N TYR A 443 14.63 -18.64 4.50
CA TYR A 443 13.44 -17.78 4.39
C TYR A 443 13.73 -16.49 3.61
N ALA A 444 14.59 -16.55 2.59
CA ALA A 444 15.07 -15.37 1.87
C ALA A 444 13.93 -14.52 1.27
N GLY A 445 12.83 -15.14 0.86
CA GLY A 445 11.63 -14.44 0.36
C GLY A 445 10.90 -13.59 1.42
N TYR A 446 11.18 -13.78 2.70
CA TYR A 446 10.63 -12.98 3.80
C TYR A 446 11.55 -11.80 4.19
N PHE A 447 12.83 -11.89 3.82
CA PHE A 447 13.88 -10.93 4.18
C PHE A 447 14.53 -10.37 2.92
N GLN A 448 13.73 -9.81 2.01
CA GLN A 448 14.22 -9.24 0.75
C GLN A 448 14.72 -7.80 0.94
N PHE A 449 15.53 -7.61 1.98
CA PHE A 449 16.26 -6.37 2.22
C PHE A 449 17.26 -6.16 1.09
N GLY A 450 17.34 -4.95 0.57
CA GLY A 450 18.28 -4.62 -0.50
C GLY A 450 18.85 -3.23 -0.32
N ASP A 451 19.63 -2.80 -1.31
CA ASP A 451 20.26 -1.49 -1.27
C ASP A 451 19.21 -0.37 -1.18
N TYR A 452 19.62 0.71 -0.52
CA TYR A 452 18.86 1.95 -0.45
C TYR A 452 19.70 3.09 -1.03
N LEU A 453 19.05 4.21 -1.34
CA LEU A 453 19.71 5.44 -1.75
C LEU A 453 20.58 5.96 -0.62
N SER A 454 21.79 5.43 -0.54
CA SER A 454 22.77 5.76 0.48
C SER A 454 23.32 7.15 0.19
N LEU A 455 23.62 7.86 1.26
CA LEU A 455 24.44 9.07 1.20
C LEU A 455 25.89 8.62 1.12
N GLU A 456 26.35 8.12 -0.03
CA GLU A 456 27.79 7.96 -0.22
C GLU A 456 28.48 9.31 0.04
N LYS A 457 29.53 9.25 0.84
CA LYS A 457 30.22 10.40 1.45
C LYS A 457 31.02 11.24 0.45
#